data_AF-A0A2G5XDC9-F1
#
_entry.id   AF-A0A2G5XDC9-F1
#
_cell.length_a   1.000
_cell.length_b   1.000
_cell.length_c   1.000
_cell.angle_alpha   90.00
_cell.angle_beta   90.00
_cell.angle_gamma   90.00
#
_symmetry.space_group_name_H-M   'P 1'
#
loop_
_entity.id
_entity.type
_entity.pdbx_description
1 polymer ?
#
loop_
_entity_poly.entity_id
_entity_poly.type
_entity_poly.pdbx_seq_one_letter_code
_entity_poly.pdbx_strand_id
1 'polypeptide(L)'
;MSSRKYRPYNDYESPNISKRKARCYDQRKIVHILVDLPMGAPVEITLKESRGIQHNGYYLQFDRKRRTVHFQPFGEPEVEEIDVEDICTIKYSS
;
A
#
# COMPACT_ATOMS: atom_id res chain seq x y z
N MET A 1 -9.70 -46.93 37.93
CA MET A 1 -8.95 -45.65 38.03
C MET A 1 -8.24 -45.45 36.70
N SER A 2 -8.76 -44.55 35.85
CA SER A 2 -8.33 -44.40 34.46
C SER A 2 -7.55 -43.10 34.26
N SER A 3 -6.43 -43.21 33.55
CA SER A 3 -5.41 -42.19 33.31
C SER A 3 -5.96 -40.88 32.74
N ARG A 4 -5.62 -39.73 33.36
CA ARG A 4 -5.80 -38.40 32.76
C ARG A 4 -4.80 -38.24 31.61
N LYS A 5 -5.25 -38.43 30.37
CA LYS A 5 -4.48 -38.04 29.19
C LYS A 5 -4.59 -36.53 29.01
N TYR A 6 -3.49 -35.84 29.29
CA TYR A 6 -3.27 -34.44 28.94
C TYR A 6 -3.41 -34.31 27.41
N ARG A 7 -4.41 -33.56 26.92
CA ARG A 7 -4.48 -33.13 25.51
C ARG A 7 -3.87 -31.73 25.45
N PRO A 8 -2.76 -31.50 24.73
CA PRO A 8 -2.38 -30.13 24.41
C PRO A 8 -3.39 -29.60 23.40
N TYR A 9 -4.19 -28.63 23.80
CA TYR A 9 -4.92 -27.78 22.87
C TYR A 9 -3.88 -26.93 22.13
N ASN A 10 -3.45 -27.39 20.97
CA ASN A 10 -2.77 -26.57 19.98
C ASN A 10 -3.69 -26.43 18.76
N ASP A 11 -4.88 -25.88 18.99
CA ASP A 11 -5.64 -25.22 17.94
C ASP A 11 -5.09 -23.80 17.78
N TYR A 12 -3.83 -23.70 17.36
CA TYR A 12 -3.41 -22.52 16.59
C TYR A 12 -3.98 -22.71 15.18
N GLU A 13 -5.30 -22.58 15.06
CA GLU A 13 -5.89 -22.12 13.81
C GLU A 13 -5.37 -20.69 13.61
N SER A 14 -4.19 -20.61 12.99
CA SER A 14 -3.72 -19.39 12.36
C SER A 14 -4.91 -18.86 11.56
N PRO A 15 -5.45 -17.67 11.88
CA PRO A 15 -6.67 -17.22 11.24
C PRO A 15 -6.37 -17.23 9.76
N ASN A 16 -7.07 -18.08 9.02
CA ASN A 16 -7.05 -18.12 7.57
C ASN A 16 -7.23 -16.67 7.13
N ILE A 17 -6.12 -16.00 6.78
CA ILE A 17 -6.15 -14.64 6.26
C ILE A 17 -6.75 -14.83 4.88
N SER A 18 -8.08 -14.90 4.85
CA SER A 18 -8.89 -14.66 3.67
C SER A 18 -8.21 -13.52 2.95
N LYS A 19 -7.72 -13.77 1.73
CA LYS A 19 -7.07 -12.79 0.86
C LYS A 19 -8.02 -11.59 0.81
N ARG A 20 -7.82 -10.64 1.73
CA ARG A 20 -8.72 -9.50 1.91
C ARG A 20 -8.69 -8.79 0.57
N LYS A 21 -9.82 -8.71 -0.12
CA LYS A 21 -9.95 -7.84 -1.30
C LYS A 21 -9.32 -6.51 -0.91
N ALA A 22 -8.29 -6.08 -1.64
CA ALA A 22 -7.54 -4.89 -1.30
C ALA A 22 -8.52 -3.70 -1.27
N ARG A 23 -8.93 -3.31 -0.07
CA ARG A 23 -9.75 -2.12 0.13
C ARG A 23 -8.81 -0.93 -0.07
N CYS A 24 -9.19 0.01 -0.93
CA CYS A 24 -8.45 1.25 -1.08
C CYS A 24 -8.30 1.93 0.28
N TYR A 25 -7.19 2.63 0.46
CA TYR A 25 -6.96 3.45 1.64
C TYR A 25 -7.87 4.67 1.60
N ASP A 26 -8.28 5.13 2.79
CA ASP A 26 -8.90 6.44 2.91
C ASP A 26 -7.87 7.52 2.51
N GLN A 27 -8.32 8.60 1.89
CA GLN A 27 -7.44 9.71 1.47
C GLN A 27 -6.55 10.20 2.61
N ARG A 28 -7.08 10.29 3.85
CA ARG A 28 -6.30 10.68 5.03
C ARG A 28 -5.08 9.79 5.27
N LYS A 29 -5.23 8.48 5.07
CA LYS A 29 -4.15 7.52 5.21
C LYS A 29 -3.11 7.69 4.09
N ILE A 30 -3.56 7.92 2.86
CA ILE A 30 -2.67 8.18 1.71
C ILE A 30 -1.84 9.44 1.97
N VAL A 31 -2.49 10.53 2.37
CA VAL A 31 -1.81 11.80 2.70
C VAL A 31 -0.80 11.62 3.84
N HIS A 32 -1.13 10.85 4.88
CA HIS A 32 -0.19 10.60 5.98
C HIS A 32 1.07 9.89 5.48
N ILE A 33 0.92 8.87 4.63
CA ILE A 33 2.06 8.17 4.03
C ILE A 33 2.90 9.12 3.15
N LEU A 34 2.24 9.95 2.32
CA LEU A 34 2.92 10.89 1.42
C LEU A 34 3.72 11.97 2.14
N VAL A 35 3.25 12.42 3.31
CA VAL A 35 3.98 13.42 4.11
C VAL A 35 5.28 12.85 4.67
N ASP A 36 5.31 11.55 4.97
CA ASP A 36 6.46 10.88 5.57
C ASP A 36 7.42 10.26 4.54
N LEU A 37 7.03 10.24 3.26
CA LEU A 37 7.84 9.70 2.17
C LEU A 37 9.01 10.63 1.83
N PRO A 38 10.27 10.16 1.88
CA PRO A 38 11.41 10.95 1.45
C PRO A 38 11.46 11.01 -0.09
N MET A 39 11.91 12.14 -0.63
CA MET A 39 12.14 12.30 -2.08
C MET A 39 13.10 11.23 -2.59
N GLY A 40 12.78 10.63 -3.73
CA GLY A 40 13.51 9.51 -4.33
C GLY A 40 13.16 8.14 -3.73
N ALA A 41 12.23 8.06 -2.78
CA ALA A 41 11.80 6.77 -2.24
C ALA A 41 11.16 5.91 -3.33
N PRO A 42 11.56 4.63 -3.47
CA PRO A 42 10.89 3.72 -4.38
C PRO A 42 9.52 3.36 -3.79
N VAL A 43 8.47 3.54 -4.57
CA VAL A 43 7.08 3.33 -4.17
C VAL A 43 6.31 2.53 -5.20
N GLU A 44 5.30 1.83 -4.70
CA GLU A 44 4.30 1.12 -5.48
C GLU A 44 2.96 1.83 -5.30
N ILE A 45 2.39 2.32 -6.40
CA ILE A 45 1.10 3.02 -6.45
C ILE A 45 0.10 2.13 -7.19
N THR A 46 -1.10 1.98 -6.64
CA THR A 46 -2.24 1.36 -7.33
C THR A 46 -3.33 2.41 -7.49
N LEU A 47 -3.83 2.60 -8.71
CA LEU A 47 -4.89 3.56 -8.97
C LEU A 47 -6.28 2.92 -8.79
N LYS A 48 -7.29 3.77 -8.56
CA LYS A 48 -8.69 3.35 -8.36
C LYS A 48 -9.34 2.81 -9.64
N GLU A 49 -8.93 3.31 -10.80
CA GLU A 49 -9.45 2.89 -12.10
C GLU A 49 -8.79 1.57 -12.56
N SER A 50 -7.48 1.44 -12.34
CA SER A 50 -6.69 0.26 -12.72
C SER A 50 -6.46 -0.70 -11.54
N ARG A 51 -7.53 -1.07 -10.81
CA ARG A 51 -7.43 -1.99 -9.66
C ARG A 51 -6.85 -3.35 -10.09
N GLY A 52 -5.55 -3.53 -9.87
CA GLY A 52 -4.82 -4.73 -10.27
C GLY A 52 -3.50 -4.44 -11.00
N ILE A 53 -3.29 -3.20 -11.44
CA ILE A 53 -2.02 -2.74 -12.00
C ILE A 53 -1.26 -1.97 -10.92
N GLN A 54 -0.02 -2.38 -10.67
CA GLN A 54 0.89 -1.73 -9.76
C GLN A 54 1.87 -0.88 -10.57
N HIS A 55 1.89 0.42 -10.29
CA HIS A 55 2.83 1.37 -10.88
C HIS A 55 4.01 1.50 -9.93
N ASN A 56 5.20 1.09 -10.40
CA ASN A 56 6.43 1.13 -9.62
C ASN A 56 7.30 2.29 -10.10
N GLY A 57 7.83 3.06 -9.16
CA GLY A 57 8.57 4.26 -9.49
C GLY A 57 9.16 4.95 -8.27
N TYR A 58 9.71 6.13 -8.50
CA TYR A 58 10.25 6.98 -7.46
C TYR A 58 9.25 8.06 -7.10
N TYR A 59 8.95 8.19 -5.81
CA TYR A 59 8.24 9.35 -5.28
C TYR A 59 9.16 10.57 -5.34
N LEU A 60 8.67 11.68 -5.90
CA LEU A 60 9.45 12.92 -5.98
C LEU A 60 8.93 13.96 -4.97
N GLN A 61 7.66 14.31 -5.07
CA GLN A 61 7.08 15.39 -4.28
C GLN A 61 5.58 15.22 -4.10
N PHE A 62 5.05 15.74 -3.00
CA PHE A 62 3.62 15.88 -2.75
C PHE A 62 3.25 17.37 -2.67
N ASP A 63 2.44 17.85 -3.62
CA ASP A 63 1.84 19.18 -3.55
C ASP A 63 0.57 19.15 -2.69
N ARG A 64 0.69 19.69 -1.47
CA ARG A 64 -0.42 19.75 -0.51
C ARG A 64 -1.58 20.65 -0.98
N LYS A 65 -1.31 21.67 -1.80
CA LYS A 65 -2.34 22.61 -2.25
C LYS A 65 -3.21 21.98 -3.33
N ARG A 66 -2.57 21.31 -4.29
CA ARG A 66 -3.25 20.62 -5.40
C ARG A 66 -3.70 19.21 -5.04
N ARG A 67 -3.15 18.63 -3.97
CA ARG A 67 -3.30 17.22 -3.60
C ARG A 67 -2.83 16.28 -4.72
N THR A 68 -1.71 16.63 -5.34
CA THR A 68 -1.08 15.85 -6.41
C THR A 68 0.26 15.29 -5.94
N VAL A 69 0.59 14.10 -6.42
CA VAL A 69 1.88 13.44 -6.21
C VAL A 69 2.66 13.48 -7.52
N HIS A 70 3.90 13.93 -7.45
CA HIS A 70 4.85 13.81 -8.54
C HIS A 70 5.57 12.47 -8.40
N PHE A 71 5.44 11.65 -9.42
CA PHE A 71 5.91 10.28 -9.45
C PHE A 71 6.69 10.05 -10.75
N GLN A 72 7.81 9.35 -10.66
CA GLN A 72 8.60 8.96 -11.84
C GLN A 72 8.56 7.44 -11.99
N PRO A 73 7.93 6.90 -13.04
CA PRO A 73 7.95 5.46 -13.31
C PRO A 73 9.37 4.93 -13.50
N PHE A 74 9.61 3.67 -13.11
CA PHE A 74 10.92 3.04 -13.35
C PHE A 74 11.21 2.87 -14.85
N GLY A 75 12.41 3.28 -15.26
CA GLY A 75 12.84 3.16 -16.66
C GLY A 75 12.37 4.31 -17.56
N GLU A 76 11.58 5.24 -17.02
CA GLU A 76 11.08 6.39 -17.76
C GLU A 76 11.64 7.71 -17.17
N PRO A 77 12.09 8.65 -18.02
CA PRO A 77 12.58 9.94 -17.57
C PRO A 77 11.45 10.93 -17.25
N GLU A 78 10.22 10.64 -17.68
CA GLU A 78 9.07 11.53 -17.55
C GLU A 78 8.51 11.48 -16.12
N VAL A 79 8.02 12.64 -15.67
CA VAL A 79 7.37 12.79 -14.37
C VAL A 79 5.86 12.84 -14.59
N GLU A 80 5.16 11.96 -13.89
CA GLU A 80 3.71 11.90 -13.86
C GLU A 80 3.17 12.66 -12.65
N GLU A 81 2.07 13.38 -12.85
CA GLU A 81 1.28 13.99 -11.76
C GLU A 81 0.04 13.14 -11.51
N ILE A 82 -0.10 12.61 -10.30
CA ILE A 82 -1.20 11.73 -9.91
C ILE A 82 -2.01 12.41 -8.81
N ASP A 83 -3.31 12.59 -9.02
CA ASP A 83 -4.21 13.09 -8.00
C ASP A 83 -4.33 12.07 -6.85
N VAL A 84 -4.21 12.55 -5.61
CA VAL A 84 -4.38 11.71 -4.40
C VAL A 84 -5.77 11.06 -4.36
N GLU A 85 -6.75 11.67 -5.02
CA GLU A 85 -8.10 11.13 -5.12
C GLU A 85 -8.16 9.86 -5.97
N ASP A 86 -7.24 9.68 -6.92
CA ASP A 86 -7.21 8.53 -7.82
C ASP A 86 -6.34 7.40 -7.29
N ILE A 87 -5.52 7.66 -6.28
CA ILE A 87 -4.72 6.64 -5.60
C ILE A 87 -5.64 5.73 -4.77
N CYS A 88 -5.56 4.42 -5.02
CA CYS A 88 -6.19 3.40 -4.20
C CYS A 88 -5.28 2.96 -3.06
N THR A 89 -4.01 2.66 -3.35
CA THR A 89 -3.00 2.31 -2.34
C THR A 89 -1.64 2.85 -2.73
N ILE A 90 -0.82 3.17 -1.72
CA ILE A 90 0.59 3.53 -1.88
C ILE A 90 1.42 2.82 -0.80
N LYS A 91 2.56 2.25 -1.17
CA LYS A 91 3.48 1.56 -0.26
C LYS A 91 4.93 1.79 -0.68
N TYR A 92 5.85 1.61 0.26
CA TYR A 92 7.27 1.48 -0.08
C TYR A 92 7.48 0.22 -0.91
N SER A 93 8.23 0.36 -2.01
CA SER A 93 8.72 -0.77 -2.79
C SER A 93 9.93 -1.37 -2.04
N SER A 94 9.94 -2.69 -1.87
CA SER A 94 10.98 -3.45 -1.14
C SER A 94 11.95 -4.11 -2.09
#